data_AF-A0A330HG29-F1
#
_entry.id   AF-A0A330HG29-F1
#
_cell.length_a   1.000
_cell.length_b   1.000
_cell.length_c   1.000
_cell.angle_alpha   90.00
_cell.angle_beta   90.00
_cell.angle_gamma   90.00
#
_symmetry.space_group_name_H-M   'P 1'
#
loop_
_entity.id
_entity.type
_entity.pdbx_description
1 polymer ?
#
loop_
_entity_poly.entity_id
_entity_poly.type
_entity_poly.pdbx_seq_one_letter_code
_entity_poly.pdbx_strand_id
1 'polypeptide(L)' 'MNAYTGDKVEVTGKGIQVTHRNGMKETIENGRFRMEDKYGRTIVDRKATMADFDRMKSL' A
#
# COMPACT_ATOMS: atom_id res chain seq x y z
N MET A 1 4.94 9.29 -12.16
CA MET A 1 4.31 8.05 -12.63
C MET A 1 5.38 6.98 -12.49
N ASN A 2 5.61 6.43 -11.29
CA ASN A 2 6.67 5.44 -11.17
C ASN A 2 6.15 4.08 -11.63
N ALA A 3 6.85 3.57 -12.63
CA ALA A 3 6.42 2.56 -13.56
C ALA A 3 6.55 1.12 -13.02
N TYR A 4 6.46 0.91 -11.70
CA TYR A 4 6.59 -0.46 -11.17
C TYR A 4 5.26 -1.23 -11.16
N THR A 5 4.10 -0.60 -10.96
CA THR A 5 2.84 -1.39 -10.90
C THR A 5 1.54 -0.67 -11.32
N GLY A 6 1.59 0.60 -11.75
CA GLY A 6 0.40 1.31 -12.27
C GLY A 6 -0.66 1.58 -11.19
N ASP A 7 -0.18 1.82 -9.98
CA ASP A 7 -0.97 1.87 -8.77
C ASP A 7 -1.38 3.30 -8.47
N LYS A 8 -2.62 3.47 -8.00
CA LYS A 8 -3.07 4.75 -7.48
C LYS A 8 -2.69 4.83 -6.01
N VAL A 9 -1.65 5.59 -5.71
CA VAL A 9 -1.25 5.90 -4.33
C VAL A 9 -2.05 7.10 -3.85
N GLU A 10 -2.71 6.95 -2.70
CA GLU A 10 -3.51 7.96 -2.03
C GLU A 10 -2.98 8.14 -0.61
N VAL A 11 -2.29 9.25 -0.37
CA VAL A 11 -1.75 9.59 0.94
C VAL A 11 -2.80 10.38 1.71
N THR A 12 -3.26 9.83 2.82
CA THR A 12 -4.17 10.51 3.75
C THR A 12 -3.41 10.91 5.02
N GLY A 13 -3.89 11.90 5.76
CA GLY A 13 -3.22 12.35 7.00
C GLY A 13 -3.09 11.29 8.10
N LYS A 14 -3.77 10.13 7.96
CA LYS A 14 -3.72 9.00 8.91
C LYS A 14 -2.85 7.83 8.41
N GLY A 15 -2.55 7.77 7.12
CA GLY A 15 -1.85 6.66 6.51
C GLY A 15 -1.84 6.72 4.98
N ILE A 16 -1.21 5.73 4.36
CA ILE A 16 -1.07 5.67 2.91
C ILE A 16 -1.87 4.49 2.39
N GLN A 17 -2.72 4.71 1.39
CA GLN A 17 -3.46 3.67 0.72
C GLN A 17 -3.02 3.56 -0.73
N VAL A 18 -2.79 2.35 -1.23
CA VAL A 18 -2.51 2.06 -2.63
C VAL A 18 -3.65 1.24 -3.19
N THR A 19 -4.18 1.64 -4.33
CA THR A 19 -5.15 0.85 -5.07
C THR A 19 -4.49 0.37 -6.36
N HIS A 20 -4.33 -0.94 -6.48
CA HIS A 20 -3.82 -1.57 -7.69
C HIS A 20 -4.94 -1.76 -8.71
N ARG A 21 -4.60 -1.69 -10.00
CA ARG A 21 -5.52 -2.02 -11.10
C ARG A 21 -6.07 -3.45 -11.03
N ASN A 22 -5.35 -4.35 -10.36
CA ASN A 22 -5.74 -5.74 -10.17
C ASN A 22 -6.87 -5.93 -9.12
N GLY A 23 -7.34 -4.85 -8.50
CA GLY A 23 -8.36 -4.88 -7.44
C GLY A 23 -7.78 -5.13 -6.04
N MET A 24 -6.46 -5.25 -5.92
CA MET A 24 -5.75 -5.29 -4.65
C MET A 24 -5.64 -3.88 -4.06
N LYS A 25 -5.67 -3.80 -2.73
CA LYS A 25 -5.56 -2.57 -1.96
C LYS A 25 -4.51 -2.74 -0.87
N GLU A 26 -3.51 -1.88 -0.85
CA GLU A 26 -2.52 -1.81 0.24
C GLU A 26 -2.87 -0.63 1.14
N THR A 27 -2.73 -0.79 2.44
CA THR A 27 -2.96 0.25 3.43
C THR A 27 -1.81 0.22 4.41
N ILE A 28 -1.15 1.36 4.59
CA ILE A 28 -0.14 1.58 5.62
C ILE A 28 -0.70 2.57 6.63
N GLU A 29 -0.99 2.07 7.82
CA GLU A 29 -1.42 2.89 8.96
C GLU A 29 -0.60 2.52 10.19
N ASN A 30 -0.20 3.54 10.96
CA ASN A 30 0.49 3.35 12.24
C ASN A 30 1.74 2.44 12.17
N GLY A 31 2.49 2.52 11.05
CA GLY A 31 3.68 1.69 10.82
C GLY A 31 3.36 0.20 10.60
N ARG A 32 2.14 -0.14 10.18
CA ARG A 32 1.77 -1.49 9.74
C ARG A 32 1.31 -1.46 8.30
N PHE A 33 1.84 -2.37 7.51
CA PHE A 33 1.47 -2.61 6.13
C PHE A 33 0.43 -3.72 6.09
N ARG A 34 -0.70 -3.44 5.47
CA ARG A 34 -1.78 -4.38 5.24
C ARG A 34 -2.10 -4.43 3.76
N MET A 35 -2.13 -5.62 3.17
CA MET A 35 -2.58 -5.82 1.79
C MET A 35 -3.86 -6.65 1.81
N GLU A 36 -4.90 -6.10 1.20
CA GLU A 36 -6.18 -6.75 0.96
C GLU A 36 -6.36 -7.06 -0.53
N ASP A 37 -6.86 -8.24 -0.81
CA ASP A 37 -7.26 -8.61 -2.18
C ASP A 37 -8.65 -8.05 -2.53
N LYS A 38 -9.08 -8.17 -3.80
CA LYS A 38 -10.40 -7.71 -4.27
C LYS A 38 -11.57 -8.35 -3.53
N TYR A 39 -11.34 -9.52 -2.92
CA TYR A 39 -12.32 -10.24 -2.11
C TYR A 39 -12.36 -9.79 -0.64
N GLY A 40 -11.61 -8.75 -0.24
CA GLY A 40 -11.54 -8.28 1.15
C GLY A 40 -10.75 -9.19 2.08
N ARG A 41 -9.95 -10.11 1.52
CA ARG A 41 -9.08 -11.00 2.29
C ARG A 41 -7.75 -10.30 2.54
N THR A 42 -7.34 -10.19 3.80
CA THR A 42 -6.01 -9.73 4.15
C THR A 42 -4.99 -10.80 3.76
N ILE A 43 -4.21 -10.51 2.72
CA ILE A 43 -3.15 -11.40 2.21
C ILE A 43 -1.85 -11.16 2.98
N VAL A 44 -1.58 -9.90 3.32
CA VAL A 44 -0.38 -9.49 4.03
C VAL A 44 -0.78 -8.61 5.21
N ASP A 45 -0.30 -8.94 6.39
CA ASP A 45 -0.27 -8.06 7.56
C ASP A 45 1.14 -8.15 8.13
N ARG A 46 1.90 -7.06 8.01
CA ARG A 46 3.27 -7.00 8.52
C ARG A 46 3.58 -5.61 9.08
N LYS A 47 4.59 -5.50 9.93
CA LYS A 47 5.14 -4.17 10.28
C LYS A 47 5.65 -3.51 9.01
N ALA A 48 5.19 -2.28 8.75
CA ALA A 48 5.74 -1.46 7.69
C ALA A 48 7.17 -1.11 8.11
N THR A 49 8.12 -1.54 7.30
CA THR A 49 9.53 -1.25 7.51
C THR A 49 9.86 0.09 6.86
N MET A 50 10.93 0.76 7.29
CA MET A 50 11.38 2.00 6.62
C MET A 50 11.61 1.80 5.11
N ALA A 51 11.99 0.59 4.70
CA ALA A 51 12.09 0.20 3.28
C ALA A 51 10.74 0.25 2.54
N ASP A 52 9.63 -0.08 3.21
CA ASP A 52 8.29 0.03 2.64
C ASP A 52 7.89 1.51 2.47
N PHE A 53 8.21 2.35 3.46
CA PHE A 53 7.99 3.80 3.37
C PHE A 53 8.84 4.45 2.28
N ASP A 54 10.11 4.06 2.16
CA ASP A 54 11.03 4.55 1.15
C ASP A 54 10.56 4.15 -0.27
N ARG A 55 10.09 2.90 -0.42
CA ARG A 55 9.47 2.41 -1.66
C ARG A 55 8.21 3.21 -2.01
N MET A 56 7.35 3.48 -1.03
CA MET A 56 6.11 4.23 -1.23
C MET A 56 6.34 5.70 -1.57
N LYS A 57 7.37 6.31 -0.98
CA LYS A 57 7.77 7.69 -1.26
C LYS A 57 8.46 7.81 -2.62
N SER A 58 9.06 6.72 -3.08
CA SER A 58 9.66 6.57 -4.40
C SER A 58 8.70 5.98 -5.42
N LEU A 59 7.38 6.17 -5.29
CA LEU A 59 6.33 5.73 -6.23
C LEU A 59 5.59 6.93 -6.86
#